data_AF-A0A8B7DEC7-F1
#
_entry.id   AF-A0A8B7DEC7-F1
#
_cell.length_a   1.000
_cell.length_b   1.000
_cell.length_c   1.000
_cell.angle_alpha   90.00
_cell.angle_beta   90.00
_cell.angle_gamma   90.00
#
_symmetry.space_group_name_H-M   'P 1'
#
loop_
_entity.id
_entity.type
_entity.pdbx_description
1 polymer ?
#
loop_
_entity_poly.entity_id
_entity_poly.type
_entity_poly.pdbx_seq_one_letter_code
_entity_poly.pdbx_strand_id
1 'polypeptide(L)'
;MSSNFALVILLLICNSILQVKCYFGVNIETQLEFDWTNCGDKSVDPIVFNSMNAEPDPVNIPGNLSLSLDAVIKTTVAEPTLLQIIIKKKFLGKFFEVPCLDNIGSCNYSNPCDLLQNIKCPSEVVDQGWNCRCPLTQSEIKLEKLVIIIPKLSLPSFIENRYAE
;
A
#
# COMPACT_ATOMS: atom_id res chain seq x y z
N MET A 1 -6.41 3.02 18.34
CA MET A 1 -5.36 2.00 18.10
C MET A 1 -5.61 1.19 16.80
N SER A 2 -6.13 1.81 15.73
CA SER A 2 -6.36 1.17 14.41
C SER A 2 -5.58 1.83 13.26
N SER A 3 -4.83 2.91 13.55
CA SER A 3 -4.12 3.74 12.58
C SER A 3 -2.93 3.04 11.90
N ASN A 4 -2.27 2.10 12.59
CA ASN A 4 -1.07 1.43 12.07
C ASN A 4 -1.41 0.31 11.08
N PHE A 5 -2.63 -0.21 11.14
CA PHE A 5 -3.07 -1.32 10.30
C PHE A 5 -3.31 -0.88 8.84
N ALA A 6 -4.04 0.21 8.67
CA ALA A 6 -4.33 0.83 7.38
C ALA A 6 -3.05 1.24 6.65
N LEU A 7 -2.10 1.82 7.41
CA LEU A 7 -0.79 2.20 6.87
C LEU A 7 -0.08 0.98 6.32
N VAL A 8 0.03 -0.10 7.10
CA VAL A 8 0.85 -1.26 6.71
C VAL A 8 0.24 -2.06 5.56
N ILE A 9 -1.09 -2.14 5.40
CA ILE A 9 -1.66 -2.68 4.15
C ILE A 9 -1.23 -1.83 2.95
N LEU A 10 -1.26 -0.50 3.07
CA LEU A 10 -0.73 0.42 2.08
C LEU A 10 0.80 0.24 1.86
N LEU A 11 1.53 -0.21 2.88
CA LEU A 11 2.95 -0.52 2.81
C LEU A 11 3.24 -1.86 2.11
N LEU A 12 2.39 -2.89 2.30
CA LEU A 12 2.58 -4.24 1.76
C LEU A 12 2.28 -4.35 0.26
N ILE A 13 1.38 -3.52 -0.27
CA ILE A 13 1.06 -3.44 -1.71
C ILE A 13 2.21 -2.87 -2.58
N CYS A 14 3.29 -2.41 -1.96
CA CYS A 14 4.39 -1.72 -2.64
C CYS A 14 5.68 -2.57 -2.78
N ASN A 15 5.64 -3.89 -2.58
CA ASN A 15 6.90 -4.67 -2.51
C ASN A 15 6.87 -6.08 -3.09
N SER A 16 7.52 -6.22 -4.23
CA SER A 16 8.24 -7.42 -4.69
C SER A 16 9.55 -6.93 -5.32
N ILE A 17 10.63 -7.64 -5.05
CA ILE A 17 12.02 -7.20 -5.24
C ILE A 17 12.35 -6.95 -6.73
N LEU A 18 13.15 -5.90 -6.97
CA LEU A 18 13.68 -5.38 -8.25
C LEU A 18 12.68 -4.53 -9.08
N GLN A 19 12.89 -3.21 -9.04
CA GLN A 19 12.33 -2.19 -9.96
C GLN A 19 10.83 -1.87 -9.83
N VAL A 20 10.28 -1.81 -8.60
CA VAL A 20 9.00 -1.13 -8.37
C VAL A 20 9.19 0.38 -8.53
N LYS A 21 9.14 0.86 -9.78
CA LYS A 21 8.82 2.25 -10.07
C LYS A 21 7.30 2.36 -10.13
N CYS A 22 6.66 2.59 -8.99
CA CYS A 22 5.31 3.14 -8.99
C CYS A 22 5.40 4.54 -9.63
N TYR A 23 5.12 4.62 -10.93
CA TYR A 23 4.90 5.89 -11.59
C TYR A 23 3.47 6.31 -11.32
N PHE A 24 3.27 7.16 -10.31
CA PHE A 24 2.16 8.09 -10.39
C PHE A 24 2.48 8.99 -11.59
N GLY A 25 1.58 9.01 -12.58
CA GLY A 25 1.63 9.77 -13.80
C GLY A 25 0.27 10.42 -13.97
N VAL A 26 0.17 11.75 -14.01
CA VAL A 26 -1.11 12.44 -14.17
C VAL A 26 -1.06 12.98 -15.58
N ASN A 27 -1.96 12.49 -16.42
CA ASN A 27 -2.40 13.26 -17.57
C ASN A 27 -3.50 14.21 -17.09
N ILE A 28 -3.43 15.46 -17.54
CA ILE A 28 -4.43 16.48 -17.20
C ILE A 28 -5.52 16.33 -18.26
N GLU A 29 -6.62 15.61 -17.95
CA GLU A 29 -8.01 15.90 -18.40
C GLU A 29 -9.08 14.85 -18.06
N THR A 30 -8.77 13.79 -17.32
CA THR A 30 -9.80 12.85 -16.82
C THR A 30 -9.63 12.68 -15.31
N GLN A 31 -10.71 12.38 -14.59
CA GLN A 31 -10.62 12.03 -13.17
C GLN A 31 -9.50 11.00 -12.99
N LEU A 32 -8.61 11.25 -12.03
CA LEU A 32 -7.56 10.29 -11.67
C LEU A 32 -8.26 9.13 -10.99
N GLU A 33 -8.61 8.12 -11.78
CA GLU A 33 -9.09 6.85 -11.28
C GLU A 33 -7.93 6.10 -10.61
N PHE A 34 -8.24 5.39 -9.53
CA PHE A 34 -7.32 4.50 -8.86
C PHE A 34 -6.77 3.49 -9.87
N ASP A 35 -5.45 3.49 -10.03
CA ASP A 35 -4.74 2.58 -10.94
C ASP A 35 -3.54 1.98 -10.21
N TRP A 36 -3.21 0.74 -10.57
CA TRP A 36 -2.14 -0.03 -9.97
C TRP A 36 -1.64 -1.10 -10.96
N THR A 37 -0.40 -1.53 -10.78
CA THR A 37 0.16 -2.65 -11.54
C THR A 37 1.28 -3.33 -10.77
N ASN A 38 1.58 -4.59 -11.09
CA ASN A 38 2.80 -5.22 -10.60
C ASN A 38 3.97 -4.69 -11.44
N CYS A 39 5.01 -4.18 -10.80
CA CYS A 39 6.16 -3.65 -11.53
C CYS A 39 7.20 -4.71 -11.87
N GLY A 40 7.28 -5.79 -11.10
CA GLY A 40 8.19 -6.90 -11.32
C GLY A 40 7.65 -7.95 -12.29
N ASP A 41 8.46 -8.96 -12.56
CA ASP A 41 8.06 -10.08 -13.42
C ASP A 41 7.20 -11.05 -12.61
N LYS A 42 5.90 -11.02 -12.90
CA LYS A 42 4.91 -11.89 -12.27
C LYS A 42 5.30 -13.36 -12.31
N SER A 43 6.11 -13.85 -13.26
CA SER A 43 6.49 -15.26 -13.35
C SER A 43 7.47 -15.69 -12.25
N VAL A 44 8.29 -14.77 -11.75
CA VAL A 44 9.34 -15.04 -10.74
C VAL A 44 9.04 -14.42 -9.38
N ASP A 45 8.23 -13.36 -9.32
CA ASP A 45 7.92 -12.68 -8.07
C ASP A 45 7.18 -13.62 -7.09
N PRO A 46 7.59 -13.67 -5.81
CA PRO A 46 7.00 -14.58 -4.82
C PRO A 46 5.60 -14.13 -4.40
N ILE A 47 5.25 -12.86 -4.61
CA ILE A 47 3.95 -12.27 -4.31
C ILE A 47 3.48 -11.54 -5.56
N VAL A 48 2.29 -11.89 -6.03
CA VAL A 48 1.65 -11.30 -7.22
C VAL A 48 0.25 -10.87 -6.89
N PHE A 49 -0.10 -9.63 -7.25
CA PHE A 49 -1.46 -9.13 -7.18
C PHE A 49 -2.16 -9.35 -8.52
N ASN A 50 -3.34 -9.96 -8.51
CA ASN A 50 -4.17 -10.19 -9.68
C ASN A 50 -5.20 -9.07 -9.87
N SER A 51 -5.79 -8.59 -8.77
CA SER A 51 -6.72 -7.46 -8.76
C SER A 51 -6.51 -6.61 -7.51
N MET A 52 -6.81 -5.31 -7.63
CA MET A 52 -6.90 -4.38 -6.51
C MET A 52 -7.87 -3.27 -6.89
N ASN A 53 -8.67 -2.82 -5.92
CA ASN A 53 -9.54 -1.66 -6.03
C ASN A 53 -9.59 -0.92 -4.70
N ALA A 54 -9.83 0.40 -4.76
CA ALA A 54 -9.89 1.25 -3.59
C ALA A 54 -11.01 2.29 -3.76
N GLU A 55 -11.95 2.34 -2.80
CA GLU A 55 -13.11 3.23 -2.84
C GLU A 55 -13.35 3.95 -1.49
N PRO A 56 -13.75 5.24 -1.48
CA PRO A 56 -14.02 6.05 -2.65
C PRO A 56 -12.73 6.55 -3.29
N ASP A 57 -12.86 6.88 -4.56
CA ASP A 57 -11.84 7.58 -5.32
C ASP A 57 -12.42 8.90 -5.86
N PRO A 58 -11.90 10.07 -5.46
CA PRO A 58 -10.74 10.28 -4.59
C PRO A 58 -10.96 9.84 -3.13
N VAL A 59 -9.88 9.40 -2.50
CA VAL A 59 -9.86 8.95 -1.09
C VAL A 59 -10.16 10.11 -0.13
N ASN A 60 -11.09 9.88 0.81
CA ASN A 60 -11.42 10.83 1.87
C ASN A 60 -10.44 10.74 3.05
N ILE A 61 -9.88 11.87 3.48
CA ILE A 61 -8.97 11.97 4.63
C ILE A 61 -9.44 13.07 5.59
N PRO A 62 -9.83 12.75 6.84
CA PRO A 62 -10.06 11.41 7.38
C PRO A 62 -11.29 10.76 6.74
N GLY A 63 -11.36 9.42 6.73
CA GLY A 63 -12.48 8.71 6.14
C GLY A 63 -12.31 7.20 6.12
N ASN A 64 -13.34 6.50 5.65
CA ASN A 64 -13.27 5.07 5.39
C ASN A 64 -12.76 4.84 3.97
N LEU A 65 -11.86 3.89 3.81
CA LEU A 65 -11.41 3.37 2.52
C LEU A 65 -11.77 1.88 2.47
N SER A 66 -12.52 1.49 1.45
CA SER A 66 -12.86 0.12 1.12
C SER A 66 -11.85 -0.39 0.12
N LEU A 67 -11.14 -1.47 0.46
CA LEU A 67 -10.20 -2.16 -0.41
C LEU A 67 -10.79 -3.48 -0.86
N SER A 68 -10.60 -3.85 -2.12
CA SER A 68 -10.71 -5.23 -2.57
C SER A 68 -9.40 -5.64 -3.23
N LEU A 69 -8.99 -6.89 -3.04
CA LEU A 69 -7.74 -7.40 -3.62
C LEU A 69 -7.81 -8.90 -3.86
N ASP A 70 -7.09 -9.35 -4.88
CA ASP A 70 -6.77 -10.73 -5.16
C ASP A 70 -5.25 -10.82 -5.26
N ALA A 71 -4.63 -11.59 -4.37
CA ALA A 71 -3.18 -11.76 -4.29
C ALA A 71 -2.80 -13.22 -4.08
N VAL A 72 -1.66 -13.59 -4.67
CA VAL A 72 -1.09 -14.93 -4.57
C VAL A 72 0.33 -14.82 -4.04
N ILE A 73 0.58 -15.47 -2.90
CA ILE A 73 1.92 -15.74 -2.39
C ILE A 73 2.30 -17.12 -2.92
N LYS A 74 3.18 -17.17 -3.92
CA LYS A 74 3.54 -18.39 -4.66
C LYS A 74 4.47 -19.31 -3.87
N THR A 75 5.34 -18.73 -3.06
CA THR A 75 6.33 -19.44 -2.26
C THR A 75 6.45 -18.76 -0.90
N THR A 76 6.80 -19.54 0.12
CA THR A 76 6.97 -19.01 1.47
C THR A 76 8.12 -18.00 1.51
N VAL A 77 7.82 -16.75 1.87
CA VAL A 77 8.82 -15.71 2.11
C VAL A 77 9.10 -15.66 3.61
N ALA A 78 10.20 -16.29 4.03
CA ALA A 78 10.52 -16.45 5.44
C ALA A 78 10.83 -15.11 6.13
N GLU A 79 11.76 -14.34 5.55
CA GLU A 79 12.23 -13.06 6.09
C GLU A 79 12.50 -12.09 4.94
N PRO A 80 11.52 -11.29 4.51
CA PRO A 80 11.79 -10.18 3.61
C PRO A 80 12.82 -9.23 4.26
N THR A 81 13.86 -8.87 3.51
CA THR A 81 14.98 -8.06 4.06
C THR A 81 14.75 -6.56 3.91
N LEU A 82 13.96 -6.15 2.91
CA LEU A 82 13.69 -4.75 2.59
C LEU A 82 12.26 -4.57 2.08
N LEU A 83 11.60 -3.54 2.59
CA LEU A 83 10.43 -2.92 1.99
C LEU A 83 10.76 -1.47 1.65
N GLN A 84 10.84 -1.18 0.37
CA GLN A 84 11.04 0.18 -0.12
C GLN A 84 9.72 0.75 -0.61
N ILE A 85 9.38 1.93 -0.13
CA ILE A 85 8.18 2.64 -0.52
C ILE A 85 8.59 3.98 -1.09
N ILE A 86 8.03 4.31 -2.24
CA ILE A 86 8.26 5.58 -2.92
C ILE A 86 6.92 6.22 -3.20
N ILE A 87 6.62 7.30 -2.47
CA ILE A 87 5.39 8.08 -2.62
C ILE A 87 5.73 9.35 -3.39
N LYS A 88 5.04 9.59 -4.50
CA LYS A 88 5.20 10.80 -5.30
C LYS A 88 3.90 11.56 -5.37
N LYS A 89 3.95 12.86 -5.09
CA LYS A 89 2.86 13.79 -5.34
C LYS A 89 3.09 14.49 -6.66
N LYS A 90 2.07 14.56 -7.51
CA LYS A 90 2.13 15.50 -8.62
C LYS A 90 1.79 16.89 -8.12
N PHE A 91 2.68 17.83 -8.39
CA PHE A 91 2.50 19.23 -8.11
C PHE A 91 3.07 20.04 -9.28
N LEU A 92 2.35 21.06 -9.75
CA LEU A 92 2.80 21.92 -10.86
C LEU A 92 3.35 21.15 -12.08
N GLY A 93 2.66 20.09 -12.51
CA GLY A 93 3.08 19.31 -13.68
C GLY A 93 4.20 18.29 -13.44
N LYS A 94 4.85 18.27 -12.27
CA LYS A 94 6.00 17.41 -11.96
C LYS A 94 5.72 16.49 -10.78
N PHE A 95 6.43 15.35 -10.74
CA PHE A 95 6.39 14.42 -9.61
C PHE A 95 7.46 14.76 -8.59
N PHE A 96 7.02 15.00 -7.37
CA PHE A 96 7.89 15.24 -6.23
C PHE A 96 7.77 14.08 -5.26
N GLU A 97 8.92 13.52 -4.91
CA GLU A 97 9.00 12.48 -3.89
C GLU A 97 8.69 13.06 -2.52
N VAL A 98 7.83 12.37 -1.78
CA VAL A 98 7.50 12.70 -0.40
C VAL A 98 8.61 12.09 0.49
N PRO A 99 9.38 12.89 1.24
CA PRO A 99 10.44 12.35 2.10
C PRO A 99 9.87 11.46 3.20
N CYS A 100 10.68 10.51 3.69
CA CYS A 100 10.34 9.75 4.88
C CYS A 100 10.47 10.62 6.14
N LEU A 101 9.38 10.77 6.88
CA LEU A 101 9.31 11.44 8.18
C LEU A 101 8.50 10.55 9.13
N ASP A 102 9.06 10.18 10.27
CA ASP A 102 8.40 9.35 11.29
C ASP A 102 7.73 8.07 10.74
N ASN A 103 8.40 7.38 9.80
CA ASN A 103 7.88 6.20 9.09
C ASN A 103 6.65 6.48 8.20
N ILE A 104 6.52 7.71 7.70
CA ILE A 104 5.49 8.12 6.75
C ILE A 104 6.18 8.79 5.55
N GLY A 105 5.81 8.41 4.33
CA GLY A 105 6.42 8.92 3.09
C GLY A 105 7.23 7.86 2.35
N SER A 106 8.27 8.29 1.64
CA SER A 106 9.15 7.39 0.88
C SER A 106 10.21 6.75 1.79
N CYS A 107 9.80 5.71 2.52
CA CYS A 107 10.60 5.06 3.55
C CYS A 107 11.17 3.71 3.09
N ASN A 108 12.32 3.34 3.65
CA ASN A 108 12.88 2.00 3.55
C ASN A 108 12.76 1.32 4.92
N TYR A 109 12.13 0.16 4.96
CA TYR A 109 11.97 -0.65 6.17
C TYR A 109 12.89 -1.86 6.07
N SER A 110 13.95 -1.83 6.87
CA SER A 110 14.83 -2.98 7.10
C SER A 110 14.06 -3.96 7.96
N ASN A 111 13.69 -5.12 7.41
CA ASN A 111 12.79 -6.11 8.02
C ASN A 111 11.30 -5.72 8.12
N PRO A 112 10.52 -5.93 7.05
CA PRO A 112 9.07 -5.70 7.03
C PRO A 112 8.29 -6.57 8.03
N CYS A 113 8.86 -7.67 8.53
CA CYS A 113 8.21 -8.50 9.55
C CYS A 113 8.03 -7.75 10.87
N ASP A 114 8.89 -6.78 11.19
CA ASP A 114 8.77 -5.99 12.42
C ASP A 114 7.56 -5.04 12.37
N LEU A 115 7.20 -4.57 11.17
CA LEU A 115 5.96 -3.82 10.96
C LEU A 115 4.75 -4.72 11.24
N LEU A 116 4.80 -5.95 10.75
CA LEU A 116 3.73 -6.94 10.91
C LEU A 116 3.48 -7.35 12.36
N GLN A 117 4.50 -7.36 13.22
CA GLN A 117 4.34 -7.72 14.64
C GLN A 117 3.37 -6.78 15.38
N ASN A 118 3.33 -5.50 15.01
CA ASN A 118 2.57 -4.45 15.70
C ASN A 118 1.14 -4.27 15.19
N ILE A 119 0.71 -5.17 14.31
CA ILE A 119 -0.54 -5.07 13.56
C ILE A 119 -1.55 -6.07 14.10
N LYS A 120 -2.76 -5.59 14.38
CA LYS A 120 -3.93 -6.45 14.58
C LYS A 120 -4.47 -6.87 13.22
N CYS A 121 -4.29 -8.13 12.85
CA CYS A 121 -4.80 -8.63 11.57
C CYS A 121 -6.35 -8.55 11.54
N PRO A 122 -6.98 -8.11 10.43
CA PRO A 122 -8.43 -8.07 10.29
C PRO A 122 -8.95 -9.49 10.19
N SER A 123 -10.14 -9.71 10.73
CA SER A 123 -10.84 -10.99 10.63
C SER A 123 -10.93 -11.47 9.19
N GLU A 124 -11.24 -10.58 8.26
CA GLU A 124 -11.42 -10.85 6.84
C GLU A 124 -10.16 -11.43 6.20
N VAL A 125 -8.98 -11.02 6.67
CA VAL A 125 -7.69 -11.54 6.19
C VAL A 125 -7.36 -12.88 6.85
N VAL A 126 -7.66 -13.01 8.15
CA VAL A 126 -7.49 -14.26 8.90
C VAL A 126 -8.38 -15.36 8.31
N ASP A 127 -9.60 -15.02 7.90
CA ASP A 127 -10.55 -15.92 7.24
C ASP A 127 -10.06 -16.39 5.86
N GLN A 128 -9.19 -15.60 5.21
CA GLN A 128 -8.46 -15.98 3.98
C GLN A 128 -7.18 -16.79 4.29
N GLY A 129 -6.94 -17.18 5.54
CA GLY A 129 -5.83 -18.06 5.92
C GLY A 129 -4.51 -17.34 6.20
N TRP A 130 -4.48 -16.01 6.24
CA TRP A 130 -3.26 -15.25 6.57
C TRP A 130 -3.41 -14.46 7.87
N ASN A 131 -2.44 -14.60 8.78
CA ASN A 131 -2.48 -14.00 10.12
C ASN A 131 -1.73 -12.67 10.23
N CYS A 132 -1.31 -12.07 9.10
CA CYS A 132 -0.47 -10.87 9.08
C CYS A 132 0.83 -11.05 9.87
N ARG A 133 1.44 -12.24 9.84
CA ARG A 133 2.74 -12.52 10.47
C ARG A 133 3.70 -13.16 9.47
N CYS A 134 4.98 -13.07 9.78
CA CYS A 134 6.01 -13.86 9.11
C CYS A 134 6.14 -15.24 9.76
N PRO A 135 6.55 -16.28 9.00
CA PRO A 135 6.83 -16.24 7.56
C PRO A 135 5.55 -16.02 6.73
N LEU A 136 5.67 -15.35 5.59
CA LEU A 136 4.56 -15.19 4.64
C LEU A 136 4.41 -16.52 3.90
N THR A 137 3.52 -17.38 4.39
CA THR A 137 3.30 -18.71 3.83
C THR A 137 2.61 -18.65 2.48
N GLN A 138 2.88 -19.64 1.62
CA GLN A 138 2.16 -19.80 0.35
C GLN A 138 0.64 -19.80 0.58
N SER A 139 -0.08 -18.89 -0.07
CA SER A 139 -1.52 -18.71 0.08
C SER A 139 -2.11 -17.91 -1.09
N GLU A 140 -3.39 -18.11 -1.35
CA GLU A 140 -4.21 -17.23 -2.18
C GLU A 140 -5.14 -16.44 -1.28
N ILE A 141 -5.13 -15.12 -1.42
CA ILE A 141 -5.90 -14.20 -0.57
C ILE A 141 -6.85 -13.43 -1.47
N LYS A 142 -8.15 -13.65 -1.28
CA LYS A 142 -9.18 -12.93 -2.01
C LYS A 142 -10.09 -12.16 -1.06
N LEU A 143 -9.93 -10.86 -1.05
CA LEU A 143 -10.74 -9.95 -0.23
C LEU A 143 -11.70 -9.20 -1.15
N GLU A 144 -12.97 -9.55 -1.08
CA GLU A 144 -14.03 -8.83 -1.82
C GLU A 144 -14.25 -7.42 -1.22
N LYS A 145 -14.03 -7.27 0.09
CA LYS A 145 -14.12 -5.99 0.79
C LYS A 145 -13.38 -6.03 2.13
N LEU A 146 -12.47 -5.07 2.31
CA LEU A 146 -11.82 -4.76 3.57
C LEU A 146 -11.94 -3.26 3.83
N VAL A 147 -12.61 -2.87 4.92
CA VAL A 147 -12.76 -1.46 5.27
C VAL A 147 -11.67 -1.04 6.25
N ILE A 148 -10.85 -0.08 5.85
CA ILE A 148 -9.84 0.55 6.71
C ILE A 148 -10.22 2.00 7.01
N ILE A 149 -9.91 2.44 8.22
CA ILE A 149 -10.16 3.82 8.66
C ILE A 149 -8.87 4.61 8.44
N ILE A 150 -8.94 5.62 7.58
CA ILE A 150 -7.86 6.57 7.36
C ILE A 150 -7.97 7.66 8.44
N PRO A 151 -6.97 7.77 9.33
CA PRO A 151 -6.96 8.78 10.37
C PRO A 151 -6.76 10.17 9.78
N LYS A 152 -7.00 11.21 10.59
CA LYS A 152 -6.53 12.55 10.25
C LYS A 152 -5.01 12.54 10.29
N LEU A 153 -4.38 12.63 9.12
CA LEU A 153 -2.93 12.71 8.99
C LEU A 153 -2.51 14.18 9.13
N SER A 154 -1.59 14.47 10.04
CA SER A 154 -0.86 15.74 10.06
C SER A 154 0.17 15.70 8.92
N LEU A 155 -0.31 15.88 7.70
CA LEU A 155 0.55 15.87 6.53
C LEU A 155 1.33 17.19 6.49
N PRO A 156 2.63 17.15 6.18
CA PRO A 156 3.34 18.37 5.83
C PRO A 156 2.58 19.17 4.76
N SER A 157 2.59 20.48 4.87
CA SER A 157 1.81 21.39 4.01
C SER A 157 2.09 21.25 2.52
N PHE A 158 3.23 20.66 2.12
CA PHE A 158 3.53 20.37 0.72
C PHE A 158 2.73 19.18 0.16
N ILE A 159 2.26 18.27 1.02
CA ILE A 159 1.44 17.10 0.66
C ILE A 159 -0.05 17.45 0.71
N GLU A 160 -0.47 18.34 1.59
CA GLU A 160 -1.86 18.80 1.64
C GLU A 160 -2.27 19.39 0.27
N ASN A 161 -3.35 18.85 -0.30
CA ASN A 161 -4.01 19.51 -1.42
C ASN A 161 -4.71 20.75 -0.86
N ARG A 162 -3.98 21.87 -0.78
CA ARG A 162 -4.65 23.16 -0.78
C ARG A 162 -5.27 23.31 -2.15
N TYR A 163 -6.55 22.99 -2.28
CA TYR A 163 -7.39 23.69 -3.23
C TYR A 163 -7.16 25.16 -2.94
N ALA A 164 -6.58 25.86 -3.92
CA ALA A 164 -6.47 27.29 -3.86
C ALA A 164 -7.90 27.83 -3.74
N GLU A 165 -8.22 28.47 -2.60
CA GLU A 165 -9.17 29.57 -2.58
C GLU A 165 -8.51 30.79 -3.24
#